data_AF-A0A813FCL8-F1
#
_entry.id   AF-A0A813FCL8-F1
#
_cell.length_a   1.000
_cell.length_b   1.000
_cell.length_c   1.000
_cell.angle_alpha   90.00
_cell.angle_beta   90.00
_cell.angle_gamma   90.00
#
_symmetry.space_group_name_H-M   'P 1'
#
loop_
_entity.id
_entity.type
_entity.pdbx_description
1 polymer ?
#
loop_
_entity_poly.entity_id
_entity_poly.type
_entity_poly.pdbx_seq_one_letter_code
_entity_poly.pdbx_strand_id
1 'polypeptide(L)'
;MCSLLPTPLTGQRITMENVVSVFRRHNVPQEPGIVMIDIDSCDLWVFLGLTEVFRPRVVQIEYNRHLRFADNLTLDCRAGGKPGTTDSELYGASIHAIAASAEARGYAVAWVERCFDVFLVRSDLVCPGSKLPNLDAFKSFTLHDGGCLDPWGEFASPATAQERQSVFLDLSSTPTSLRKGDR
;
A
#
# COMPACT_ATOMS: atom_id res chain seq x y z
N MET A 1 -14.14 -8.14 32.93
CA MET A 1 -13.60 -6.76 32.85
C MET A 1 -12.65 -6.70 31.67
N CYS A 2 -12.97 -5.93 30.63
CA CYS A 2 -12.06 -5.71 29.50
C CYS A 2 -11.18 -4.51 29.86
N SER A 3 -9.94 -4.78 30.26
CA SER A 3 -8.95 -3.76 30.60
C SER A 3 -8.39 -3.19 29.29
N LEU A 4 -9.03 -2.18 28.73
CA LEU A 4 -8.48 -1.35 27.65
C LEU A 4 -7.44 -0.40 28.25
N LEU A 5 -6.28 -0.92 28.63
CA LEU A 5 -5.12 -0.06 28.85
C LEU A 5 -4.66 0.42 27.46
N PRO A 6 -4.48 1.74 27.25
CA PRO A 6 -3.99 2.24 25.98
C PRO A 6 -2.62 1.61 25.69
N THR A 7 -2.49 0.99 24.53
CA THR A 7 -1.19 0.51 24.05
C THR A 7 -0.25 1.72 23.94
N PRO A 8 0.90 1.73 24.61
CA PRO A 8 1.83 2.87 24.54
C PRO A 8 2.24 3.14 23.09
N LEU A 9 2.35 4.42 22.74
CA LEU A 9 2.96 4.82 21.46
C LEU A 9 4.43 4.38 21.46
N THR A 10 4.84 3.68 20.41
CA THR A 10 6.23 3.25 20.23
C THR A 10 6.77 3.75 18.89
N GLY A 11 8.02 4.22 18.90
CA GLY A 11 8.71 4.71 17.71
C GLY A 11 9.76 3.71 17.26
N GLN A 12 9.64 3.22 16.03
CA GLN A 12 10.62 2.36 15.37
C GLN A 12 10.39 2.32 13.87
N ARG A 13 11.46 2.16 13.09
CA ARG A 13 11.36 2.00 11.63
C ARG A 13 10.69 0.68 11.29
N ILE A 14 9.62 0.74 10.50
CA ILE A 14 8.90 -0.45 10.01
C ILE A 14 9.41 -0.83 8.62
N THR A 15 9.62 -2.13 8.42
CA THR A 15 9.99 -2.71 7.12
C THR A 15 9.17 -3.97 6.87
N MET A 16 9.18 -4.46 5.62
CA MET A 16 8.56 -5.73 5.26
C MET A 16 9.04 -6.88 6.16
N GLU A 17 10.34 -6.94 6.45
CA GLU A 17 10.97 -8.02 7.19
C GLU A 17 10.68 -7.96 8.69
N ASN A 18 10.44 -6.77 9.24
CA ASN A 18 10.31 -6.59 10.67
C ASN A 18 8.86 -6.48 11.18
N VAL A 19 7.90 -6.08 10.33
CA VAL A 19 6.53 -5.72 10.76
C VAL A 19 5.85 -6.83 11.57
N VAL A 20 6.02 -8.09 11.18
CA VAL A 20 5.47 -9.25 11.90
C VAL A 20 6.05 -9.37 13.31
N SER A 21 7.37 -9.23 13.45
CA SER A 21 8.04 -9.34 14.74
C SER A 21 7.61 -8.23 15.71
N VAL A 22 7.32 -7.05 15.15
CA VAL A 22 6.87 -5.87 15.87
C VAL A 22 5.46 -6.06 16.39
N PHE A 23 4.53 -6.48 15.53
CA PHE A 23 3.16 -6.75 15.92
C PHE A 23 3.09 -7.84 17.01
N ARG A 24 3.91 -8.90 16.89
CA ARG A 24 4.03 -9.94 17.92
C ARG A 24 4.53 -9.39 19.25
N ARG A 25 5.58 -8.56 19.24
CA ARG A 25 6.15 -7.94 20.46
C ARG A 25 5.12 -7.09 21.19
N HIS A 26 4.24 -6.42 20.45
CA HIS A 26 3.19 -5.58 21.02
C HIS A 26 1.87 -6.33 21.28
N ASN A 27 1.87 -7.67 21.17
CA ASN A 27 0.69 -8.51 21.38
C ASN A 27 -0.52 -8.07 20.53
N VAL A 28 -0.27 -7.57 19.31
CA VAL A 28 -1.33 -7.25 18.36
C VAL A 28 -2.07 -8.56 18.03
N PRO A 29 -3.41 -8.61 18.06
CA PRO A 29 -4.15 -9.80 17.72
C PRO A 29 -3.86 -10.24 16.27
N GLN A 30 -3.96 -11.54 16.00
CA GLN A 30 -3.69 -12.07 14.65
C GLN A 30 -4.66 -11.51 13.59
N GLU A 31 -5.86 -11.10 13.99
CA GLU A 31 -6.85 -10.43 13.14
C GLU A 31 -7.17 -9.01 13.65
N PRO A 32 -6.27 -8.03 13.45
CA PRO A 32 -6.55 -6.64 13.81
C PRO A 32 -7.82 -6.13 13.13
N GLY A 33 -8.57 -5.25 13.79
CA GLY A 33 -9.72 -4.61 13.15
C GLY A 33 -9.31 -3.79 11.93
N ILE A 34 -8.33 -2.90 12.12
CA ILE A 34 -7.77 -2.06 11.05
C ILE A 34 -6.26 -1.95 11.22
N VAL A 35 -5.53 -1.88 10.10
CA VAL A 35 -4.12 -1.46 10.06
C VAL A 35 -3.99 -0.36 9.02
N MET A 36 -3.41 0.77 9.42
CA MET A 36 -3.14 1.92 8.54
C MET A 36 -1.63 1.93 8.27
N ILE A 37 -1.24 1.95 7.00
CA ILE A 37 0.15 1.91 6.54
C ILE A 37 0.40 3.16 5.71
N ASP A 38 1.10 4.09 6.33
CA ASP A 38 1.62 5.32 5.76
C ASP A 38 2.97 5.57 6.43
N ILE A 39 4.04 5.16 5.74
CA ILE A 39 5.43 5.20 6.23
C ILE A 39 6.37 5.82 5.20
N ASP A 40 5.84 6.62 4.29
CA ASP A 40 6.55 7.33 3.24
C ASP A 40 7.43 6.41 2.38
N SER A 41 6.78 5.42 1.75
CA SER A 41 6.99 4.91 0.37
C SER A 41 6.89 3.39 0.27
N CYS A 42 7.21 2.67 1.34
CA CYS A 42 7.35 1.20 1.32
C CYS A 42 6.08 0.48 1.81
N ASP A 43 4.95 1.17 1.75
CA ASP A 43 3.66 0.80 2.33
C ASP A 43 3.16 -0.54 1.79
N LEU A 44 3.25 -0.72 0.47
CA LEU A 44 2.90 -1.97 -0.20
C LEU A 44 3.76 -3.16 0.29
N TRP A 45 5.05 -2.94 0.53
CA TRP A 45 5.96 -4.00 1.00
C TRP A 45 5.69 -4.38 2.46
N VAL A 46 5.40 -3.39 3.31
CA VAL A 46 4.96 -3.64 4.68
C VAL A 46 3.64 -4.41 4.69
N PHE A 47 2.69 -4.07 3.84
CA PHE A 47 1.46 -4.85 3.67
C PHE A 47 1.75 -6.31 3.27
N LEU A 48 2.64 -6.54 2.31
CA LEU A 48 3.01 -7.88 1.88
C LEU A 48 3.65 -8.70 3.01
N GLY A 49 4.58 -8.13 3.77
CA GLY A 49 5.19 -8.82 4.93
C GLY A 49 4.22 -9.04 6.08
N LEU A 50 3.37 -8.05 6.38
CA LEU A 50 2.36 -8.14 7.44
C LEU A 50 1.38 -9.29 7.18
N THR A 51 0.89 -9.39 5.94
CA THR A 51 -0.16 -10.35 5.54
C THR A 51 0.34 -11.78 5.36
N GLU A 52 1.61 -12.05 5.60
CA GLU A 52 2.13 -13.43 5.71
C GLU A 52 1.68 -14.12 7.00
N VAL A 53 1.42 -13.35 8.06
CA VAL A 53 1.08 -13.89 9.38
C VAL A 53 -0.20 -13.29 9.94
N PHE A 54 -0.37 -11.98 9.78
CA PHE A 54 -1.54 -11.26 10.29
C PHE A 54 -2.61 -11.15 9.22
N ARG A 55 -3.87 -11.11 9.65
CA ARG A 55 -5.02 -10.98 8.77
C ARG A 55 -5.94 -9.83 9.20
N PRO A 56 -5.49 -8.56 9.08
CA PRO A 56 -6.36 -7.42 9.36
C PRO A 56 -7.70 -7.52 8.65
N ARG A 57 -8.78 -7.00 9.26
CA ARG A 57 -10.10 -6.99 8.63
C ARG A 57 -10.17 -5.88 7.56
N VAL A 58 -9.54 -4.75 7.86
CA VAL A 58 -9.36 -3.61 6.97
C VAL A 58 -7.89 -3.20 6.94
N VAL A 59 -7.38 -2.82 5.78
CA VAL A 59 -6.06 -2.20 5.63
C VAL A 59 -6.21 -0.90 4.84
N GLN A 60 -5.57 0.17 5.28
CA GLN A 60 -5.37 1.38 4.49
C GLN A 60 -3.90 1.46 4.08
N ILE A 61 -3.64 1.79 2.81
CA ILE A 61 -2.31 1.93 2.24
C ILE A 61 -2.28 3.22 1.41
N GLU A 62 -1.31 4.10 1.66
CA GLU A 62 -1.09 5.28 0.83
C GLU A 62 -0.66 4.86 -0.59
N TYR A 63 -1.22 5.50 -1.62
CA TYR A 63 -0.78 5.36 -3.00
C TYR A 63 -0.17 6.66 -3.52
N ASN A 64 0.75 6.51 -4.47
CA ASN A 64 1.36 7.63 -5.15
C ASN A 64 0.45 8.13 -6.29
N ARG A 65 -0.22 9.26 -6.06
CA ARG A 65 -1.07 9.96 -7.04
C ARG A 65 -0.35 10.44 -8.31
N HIS A 66 0.98 10.51 -8.32
CA HIS A 66 1.79 10.87 -9.49
C HIS A 66 1.97 9.70 -10.49
N LEU A 67 1.65 8.48 -10.07
CA LEU A 67 1.56 7.34 -10.97
C LEU A 67 0.22 7.37 -11.72
N ARG A 68 0.24 6.96 -12.99
CA ARG A 68 -0.98 6.91 -13.81
C ARG A 68 -1.90 5.84 -13.29
N PHE A 69 -3.20 5.96 -13.56
CA PHE A 69 -4.14 4.95 -13.11
C PHE A 69 -3.77 3.56 -13.67
N ALA A 70 -3.37 3.48 -14.94
CA ALA A 70 -2.99 2.22 -15.59
C ALA A 70 -1.61 1.66 -15.20
N ASP A 71 -0.81 2.40 -14.41
CA ASP A 71 0.50 1.93 -13.98
C ASP A 71 0.34 0.78 -12.97
N ASN A 72 1.19 -0.25 -13.07
CA ASN A 72 1.31 -1.31 -12.07
C ASN A 72 2.70 -1.27 -11.42
N LEU A 73 3.04 -0.08 -10.91
CA LEU A 73 4.35 0.28 -10.43
C LEU A 73 4.38 0.42 -8.90
N THR A 74 5.52 0.10 -8.30
CA THR A 74 5.84 0.38 -6.89
C THR A 74 7.32 0.71 -6.74
N LEU A 75 7.67 1.56 -5.76
CA LEU A 75 9.06 1.78 -5.38
C LEU A 75 9.69 0.42 -4.99
N ASP A 76 10.90 0.12 -5.45
CA ASP A 76 11.61 -1.09 -5.02
C ASP A 76 12.22 -0.90 -3.63
N CYS A 77 11.54 -1.38 -2.59
CA CYS A 77 12.01 -1.31 -1.21
C CYS A 77 12.68 -2.60 -0.70
N ARG A 78 12.97 -3.56 -1.59
CA ARG A 78 13.69 -4.79 -1.22
C ARG A 78 15.16 -4.50 -0.94
N ALA A 79 15.88 -5.48 -0.39
CA ALA A 79 17.33 -5.39 -0.25
C ALA A 79 18.00 -5.10 -1.61
N GLY A 80 18.71 -3.96 -1.70
CA GLY A 80 19.34 -3.50 -2.94
C GLY A 80 18.48 -2.56 -3.80
N GLY A 81 17.23 -2.31 -3.40
CA GLY A 81 16.39 -1.28 -4.00
C GLY A 81 16.93 0.13 -3.76
N LYS A 82 16.55 1.08 -4.62
CA LYS A 82 16.93 2.48 -4.47
C LYS A 82 15.86 3.20 -3.62
N PRO A 83 16.25 3.96 -2.58
CA PRO A 83 15.29 4.74 -1.83
C PRO A 83 14.66 5.79 -2.75
N GLY A 84 13.35 6.03 -2.56
CA GLY A 84 12.70 7.22 -3.09
C GLY A 84 13.37 8.48 -2.53
N THR A 85 13.15 9.62 -3.19
CA THR A 85 13.62 10.91 -2.65
C THR A 85 12.43 11.69 -2.13
N THR A 86 12.60 12.35 -0.98
CA THR A 86 11.55 13.16 -0.35
C THR A 86 11.14 14.38 -1.19
N ASP A 87 11.99 14.75 -2.15
CA ASP A 87 11.84 15.98 -2.93
C ASP A 87 11.33 15.70 -4.36
N SER A 88 11.00 14.44 -4.69
CA SER A 88 10.51 14.03 -6.01
C SER A 88 9.25 13.17 -5.93
N GLU A 89 8.60 12.97 -7.08
CA GLU A 89 7.44 12.08 -7.22
C GLU A 89 7.79 10.57 -7.17
N LEU A 90 9.02 10.21 -6.81
CA LEU A 90 9.53 8.85 -6.82
C LEU A 90 9.32 8.15 -5.47
N TYR A 91 8.07 7.87 -5.12
CA TYR A 91 7.69 7.22 -3.87
C TYR A 91 6.52 6.25 -4.06
N GLY A 92 6.22 5.49 -3.02
CA GLY A 92 4.97 4.73 -2.89
C GLY A 92 4.69 3.71 -4.01
N ALA A 93 3.42 3.40 -4.17
CA ALA A 93 2.90 2.47 -5.16
C ALA A 93 1.67 3.01 -5.89
N SER A 94 1.40 2.47 -7.08
CA SER A 94 0.20 2.78 -7.85
C SER A 94 -1.05 2.08 -7.27
N ILE A 95 -2.23 2.61 -7.57
CA ILE A 95 -3.52 2.00 -7.18
C ILE A 95 -3.59 0.54 -7.67
N HIS A 96 -3.18 0.25 -8.92
CA HIS A 96 -3.22 -1.12 -9.45
C HIS A 96 -2.19 -2.04 -8.80
N ALA A 97 -1.00 -1.55 -8.45
CA ALA A 97 -0.02 -2.35 -7.71
C ALA A 97 -0.58 -2.78 -6.34
N ILE A 98 -1.22 -1.86 -5.63
CA ILE A 98 -1.88 -2.16 -4.35
C ILE A 98 -3.02 -3.15 -4.57
N ALA A 99 -3.91 -2.91 -5.54
CA ALA A 99 -5.06 -3.77 -5.82
C ALA A 99 -4.64 -5.20 -6.21
N ALA A 100 -3.66 -5.35 -7.10
CA ALA A 100 -3.18 -6.66 -7.54
C ALA A 100 -2.50 -7.45 -6.40
N SER A 101 -1.70 -6.78 -5.57
CA SER A 101 -1.11 -7.42 -4.38
C SER A 101 -2.15 -7.75 -3.32
N ALA A 102 -3.16 -6.90 -3.14
CA ALA A 102 -4.27 -7.14 -2.21
C ALA A 102 -5.06 -8.40 -2.61
N GLU A 103 -5.41 -8.53 -3.89
CA GLU A 103 -6.09 -9.71 -4.43
C GLU A 103 -5.28 -10.97 -4.14
N ALA A 104 -3.96 -10.94 -4.40
CA ALA A 104 -3.08 -12.08 -4.15
C ALA A 104 -2.98 -12.48 -2.67
N ARG A 105 -3.25 -11.54 -1.75
CA ARG A 105 -3.29 -11.75 -0.29
C ARG A 105 -4.70 -12.00 0.26
N GLY A 106 -5.71 -12.13 -0.60
CA GLY A 106 -7.09 -12.41 -0.18
C GLY A 106 -7.85 -11.19 0.36
N TYR A 107 -7.58 -10.02 -0.21
CA TYR A 107 -8.26 -8.76 0.05
C TYR A 107 -8.89 -8.20 -1.22
N ALA A 108 -9.91 -7.36 -1.06
CA ALA A 108 -10.54 -6.63 -2.13
C ALA A 108 -10.47 -5.13 -1.86
N VAL A 109 -10.39 -4.31 -2.91
CA VAL A 109 -10.50 -2.85 -2.80
C VAL A 109 -11.93 -2.50 -2.44
N ALA A 110 -12.12 -1.89 -1.26
CA ALA A 110 -13.41 -1.41 -0.80
C ALA A 110 -13.64 0.05 -1.22
N TRP A 111 -12.59 0.88 -1.17
CA TRP A 111 -12.63 2.29 -1.51
C TRP A 111 -11.24 2.81 -1.86
N VAL A 112 -11.18 3.93 -2.58
CA VAL A 112 -9.96 4.74 -2.74
C VAL A 112 -10.32 6.15 -2.31
N GLU A 113 -9.65 6.67 -1.29
CA GLU A 113 -9.71 8.09 -0.96
C GLU A 113 -8.96 8.88 -2.02
N ARG A 114 -9.57 9.95 -2.50
CA ARG A 114 -9.04 10.67 -3.65
C ARG A 114 -7.70 11.31 -3.26
N CYS A 115 -6.68 11.03 -4.05
CA CYS A 115 -5.31 11.52 -3.97
C CYS A 115 -4.41 10.90 -2.89
N PHE A 116 -4.91 10.00 -2.04
CA PHE A 116 -4.15 9.55 -0.85
C PHE A 116 -4.17 8.04 -0.66
N ASP A 117 -5.32 7.45 -0.33
CA ASP A 117 -5.35 6.13 0.29
C ASP A 117 -6.18 5.10 -0.46
N VAL A 118 -5.74 3.84 -0.41
CA VAL A 118 -6.54 2.68 -0.82
C VAL A 118 -7.00 1.93 0.43
N PHE A 119 -8.32 1.72 0.55
CA PHE A 119 -8.91 0.91 1.61
C PHE A 119 -9.21 -0.49 1.10
N LEU A 120 -8.60 -1.47 1.73
CA LEU A 120 -8.74 -2.89 1.47
C LEU A 120 -9.58 -3.54 2.54
N VAL A 121 -10.46 -4.45 2.15
CA VAL A 121 -11.22 -5.32 3.06
C VAL A 121 -10.86 -6.77 2.81
N ARG A 122 -10.75 -7.56 3.88
CA ARG A 122 -10.49 -9.00 3.75
C ARG A 122 -11.65 -9.69 3.03
N SER A 123 -11.36 -10.47 1.98
CA SER A 123 -12.38 -10.94 1.06
C SER A 123 -13.43 -11.85 1.70
N ASP A 124 -13.08 -12.60 2.75
CA ASP A 124 -14.02 -13.44 3.52
C ASP A 124 -15.04 -12.65 4.35
N LEU A 125 -14.83 -11.34 4.53
CA LEU A 125 -15.73 -10.46 5.26
C LEU A 125 -16.73 -9.74 4.32
N VAL A 126 -16.56 -9.87 3.00
CA VAL A 126 -17.48 -9.29 2.02
C VAL A 126 -18.71 -10.19 1.91
N CYS A 127 -19.87 -9.67 2.33
CA CYS A 127 -21.10 -10.46 2.29
C CYS A 127 -21.47 -10.84 0.83
N PRO A 128 -21.92 -12.08 0.58
CA PRO A 128 -22.42 -12.47 -0.74
C PRO A 128 -23.46 -11.49 -1.27
N GLY A 129 -23.33 -11.10 -2.54
CA GLY A 129 -24.20 -10.11 -3.18
C GLY A 129 -23.81 -8.64 -2.93
N SER A 130 -22.83 -8.37 -2.06
CA SER A 130 -22.26 -7.02 -1.94
C SER A 130 -21.52 -6.67 -3.23
N LYS A 131 -21.83 -5.50 -3.79
CA LYS A 131 -21.13 -4.98 -4.96
C LYS A 131 -20.06 -4.01 -4.51
N LEU A 132 -18.81 -4.46 -4.50
CA LEU A 132 -17.67 -3.55 -4.39
C LEU A 132 -17.50 -2.76 -5.69
N PRO A 133 -16.97 -1.53 -5.63
CA PRO A 133 -16.68 -0.75 -6.82
C PRO A 133 -15.68 -1.49 -7.71
N ASN A 134 -15.88 -1.42 -9.03
CA ASN A 134 -14.82 -1.75 -9.97
C ASN A 134 -13.71 -0.71 -9.80
N LEU A 135 -12.44 -1.13 -9.88
CA LEU A 135 -11.28 -0.23 -9.77
C LEU A 135 -11.37 0.96 -10.73
N ASP A 136 -11.94 0.78 -11.93
CA ASP A 136 -12.19 1.84 -12.92
C ASP A 136 -13.03 3.01 -12.38
N ALA A 137 -13.82 2.79 -11.32
CA ALA A 137 -14.56 3.86 -10.64
C ALA A 137 -13.61 4.92 -10.04
N PHE A 138 -12.36 4.57 -9.80
CA PHE A 138 -11.31 5.44 -9.24
C PHE A 138 -10.31 5.94 -10.27
N LYS A 139 -10.59 5.76 -11.57
CA LYS A 139 -9.66 6.17 -12.64
C LYS A 139 -9.22 7.62 -12.52
N SER A 140 -10.13 8.52 -12.18
CA SER A 140 -9.88 9.96 -12.05
C SER A 140 -9.19 10.36 -10.74
N PHE A 141 -8.74 9.41 -9.90
CA PHE A 141 -8.17 9.74 -8.59
C PHE A 141 -6.64 9.87 -8.64
N THR A 142 -6.05 9.92 -9.83
CA THR A 142 -4.64 10.26 -10.05
C THR A 142 -4.49 11.71 -10.49
N LEU A 143 -3.27 12.23 -10.45
CA LEU A 143 -2.94 13.54 -11.02
C LEU A 143 -3.24 13.61 -12.52
N HIS A 144 -3.08 12.49 -13.25
CA HIS A 144 -3.18 12.45 -14.71
C HIS A 144 -4.61 12.40 -15.24
N ASP A 145 -5.51 11.74 -14.51
CA ASP A 145 -6.84 11.40 -15.02
C ASP A 145 -7.97 12.25 -14.41
N GLY A 146 -7.76 12.89 -13.26
CA GLY A 146 -8.79 13.75 -12.64
C GLY A 146 -8.29 14.90 -11.79
N GLY A 147 -7.02 15.28 -11.94
CA GLY A 147 -6.51 16.53 -11.40
C GLY A 147 -6.43 16.55 -9.88
N CYS A 148 -5.80 15.52 -9.30
CA CYS A 148 -5.41 15.44 -7.89
C CYS A 148 -4.34 16.48 -7.50
N LEU A 149 -4.56 17.74 -7.87
CA LEU A 149 -3.64 18.86 -7.62
C LEU A 149 -3.28 18.91 -6.16
N ASP A 150 -2.07 19.35 -5.89
CA ASP A 150 -1.62 19.49 -4.53
C ASP A 150 -2.43 20.58 -3.80
N PRO A 151 -3.21 20.24 -2.76
CA PRO A 151 -3.92 21.26 -2.00
C PRO A 151 -2.97 22.19 -1.23
N TRP A 152 -1.68 21.87 -1.13
CA TRP A 152 -0.70 22.58 -0.32
C TRP A 152 0.53 23.13 -1.08
N GLY A 153 0.59 23.00 -2.41
CA GLY A 153 1.72 23.46 -3.27
C GLY A 153 2.55 22.31 -3.84
N GLU A 154 3.55 22.53 -4.72
CA GLU A 154 4.33 21.44 -5.32
C GLU A 154 5.19 20.70 -4.27
N PHE A 155 4.65 19.62 -3.65
CA PHE A 155 5.39 18.78 -2.69
C PHE A 155 6.49 17.92 -3.33
N ALA A 156 6.44 17.74 -4.64
CA ALA A 156 7.33 16.81 -5.34
C ALA A 156 7.76 17.38 -6.69
N SER A 157 9.07 17.39 -6.93
CA SER A 157 9.63 17.69 -8.24
C SER A 157 9.30 16.56 -9.22
N PRO A 158 8.88 16.87 -10.46
CA PRO A 158 8.68 15.86 -11.49
C PRO A 158 9.98 15.09 -11.75
N ALA A 159 9.88 13.77 -11.92
CA ALA A 159 11.02 12.92 -12.26
C ALA A 159 11.06 12.64 -13.76
N THR A 160 12.27 12.50 -14.30
CA THR A 160 12.47 12.09 -15.69
C THR A 160 12.02 10.65 -15.89
N ALA A 161 11.69 10.29 -17.15
CA ALA A 161 11.35 8.91 -17.50
C ALA A 161 12.47 7.91 -17.13
N GLN A 162 13.73 8.32 -17.25
CA GLN A 162 14.89 7.49 -16.92
C GLN A 162 14.99 7.25 -15.40
N GLU A 163 14.78 8.28 -14.59
CA GLU A 163 14.77 8.13 -13.12
C GLU A 163 13.66 7.19 -12.68
N ARG A 164 12.43 7.38 -13.21
CA ARG A 164 11.27 6.51 -12.95
C ARG A 164 11.58 5.05 -13.27
N GLN A 165 12.15 4.76 -14.44
CA GLN A 165 12.54 3.39 -14.84
C GLN A 165 13.61 2.79 -13.94
N SER A 166 14.46 3.60 -13.31
CA SER A 166 15.57 3.12 -12.50
C SER A 166 15.21 2.84 -11.03
N VAL A 167 14.01 3.26 -10.61
CA VAL A 167 13.55 3.27 -9.21
C VAL A 167 12.26 2.46 -9.02
N PHE A 168 11.31 2.57 -9.96
CA PHE A 168 10.07 1.81 -9.90
C PHE A 168 10.24 0.38 -10.43
N LEU A 169 9.65 -0.57 -9.72
CA LEU A 169 9.44 -1.94 -10.16
C LEU A 169 8.07 -2.07 -10.81
N ASP A 170 8.02 -2.73 -11.98
CA ASP A 170 6.77 -3.08 -12.66
C ASP A 170 6.31 -4.49 -12.28
N LEU A 171 5.18 -4.57 -11.59
CA LEU A 171 4.59 -5.83 -11.13
C LEU A 171 3.82 -6.58 -12.23
N SER A 172 3.62 -5.97 -13.40
CA SER A 172 3.03 -6.64 -14.57
C SER A 172 4.01 -7.60 -15.24
N SER A 173 5.31 -7.29 -15.22
CA SER A 173 6.39 -8.10 -15.78
C SER A 173 7.04 -9.06 -14.78
N THR A 174 6.64 -8.97 -13.50
CA THR A 174 7.23 -9.73 -12.40
C THR A 174 6.55 -11.11 -12.26
N PRO A 175 7.32 -12.22 -12.12
CA PRO A 175 6.77 -13.56 -11.94
C PRO A 175 5.81 -13.67 -10.73
N THR A 176 4.81 -14.55 -10.84
CA THR A 176 3.74 -14.77 -9.85
C THR A 176 4.25 -15.08 -8.43
N SER A 177 5.50 -15.53 -8.27
CA SER A 177 6.18 -15.83 -7.00
C SER A 177 6.52 -14.61 -6.13
N LEU A 178 6.27 -13.39 -6.59
CA LEU A 178 6.28 -12.19 -5.72
C LEU A 178 4.87 -11.74 -5.34
N ARG A 179 3.83 -12.28 -5.99
CA ARG A 179 2.41 -12.07 -5.64
C ARG A 179 1.97 -12.97 -4.49
N LYS A 180 2.52 -14.18 -4.45
CA LYS A 180 2.61 -15.00 -3.24
C LYS A 180 3.98 -14.73 -2.66
N GLY A 181 4.13 -14.20 -1.45
CA GLY A 181 5.45 -14.03 -0.86
C GLY A 181 6.16 -15.39 -0.78
N ASP A 182 7.06 -15.68 -1.71
CA ASP A 182 7.84 -16.93 -1.71
C ASP A 182 9.21 -16.69 -1.07
N ARG A 183 9.28 -16.82 0.26
CA ARG A 183 9.80 -18.01 0.98
C ARG A 183 10.19 -17.69 2.42
#